data_AF-A0AA90VEK1-F1
#
_entry.id   AF-A0AA90VEK1-F1
#
_cell.length_a   1.000
_cell.length_b   1.000
_cell.length_c   1.000
_cell.angle_alpha   90.00
_cell.angle_beta   90.00
_cell.angle_gamma   90.00
#
_symmetry.space_group_name_H-M   'P 1'
#
loop_
_entity.id
_entity.type
_entity.pdbx_description
1 polymer ?
#
loop_
_entity_poly.entity_id
_entity_poly.type
_entity_poly.pdbx_seq_one_letter_code
_entity_poly.pdbx_strand_id
1 'polypeptide(L)' 'MQVRRLTPTECARLQTIPKWYKWEVSETQQYRMLGNGWTVEVIKHILSFLPDHLKK' A
#
# COMPACT_ATOMS: atom_id res chain seq x y z
N MET A 1 -0.24 -27.29 -11.12
CA MET A 1 -0.22 -26.01 -10.38
C MET A 1 -1.06 -25.00 -11.17
N GLN A 2 -2.14 -24.47 -10.60
CA GLN A 2 -3.00 -23.52 -11.30
C GLN A 2 -2.52 -22.10 -11.01
N VAL A 3 -2.18 -21.34 -12.05
CA VAL A 3 -1.77 -19.94 -11.92
C VAL A 3 -3.01 -19.06 -11.85
N ARG A 4 -3.06 -18.14 -10.88
CA ARG A 4 -4.12 -17.13 -10.76
C ARG A 4 -3.53 -15.75 -10.50
N ARG A 5 -4.32 -14.71 -10.77
CA ARG A 5 -4.02 -13.34 -10.36
C ARG A 5 -4.12 -13.21 -8.83
N LEU A 6 -3.30 -12.32 -8.28
CA LEU A 6 -3.44 -11.88 -6.89
C LEU A 6 -4.74 -11.07 -6.75
N THR A 7 -5.42 -11.24 -5.63
CA THR A 7 -6.56 -10.43 -5.22
C THR A 7 -6.12 -9.03 -4.79
N PRO A 8 -7.01 -8.02 -4.76
CA PRO A 8 -6.63 -6.68 -4.32
C PRO A 8 -6.12 -6.67 -2.87
N THR A 9 -6.68 -7.52 -2.02
CA THR A 9 -6.24 -7.69 -0.62
C THR A 9 -4.82 -8.25 -0.53
N GLU A 10 -4.44 -9.20 -1.39
CA GLU A 10 -3.08 -9.71 -1.45
C GLU A 10 -2.11 -8.63 -1.96
N CYS A 11 -2.50 -7.87 -2.98
CA CYS A 11 -1.72 -6.72 -3.46
C CYS A 11 -1.54 -5.64 -2.37
N ALA A 12 -2.58 -5.34 -1.59
CA ALA A 12 -2.52 -4.40 -0.48
C ALA A 12 -1.54 -4.86 0.61
N ARG A 13 -1.53 -6.16 0.92
CA ARG A 13 -0.57 -6.75 1.87
C ARG A 13 0.86 -6.66 1.37
N LEU A 14 1.10 -6.90 0.07
CA LEU A 14 2.43 -6.72 -0.53
C LEU A 14 2.91 -5.27 -0.44
N GLN A 15 2.00 -4.30 -0.56
CA GLN A 15 2.29 -2.88 -0.35
C GLN A 15 2.33 -2.45 1.13
N THR A 16 2.28 -3.39 2.07
CA THR A 16 2.27 -3.16 3.53
C THR A 16 1.13 -2.25 4.02
N ILE A 17 0.00 -2.26 3.30
CA ILE A 17 -1.19 -1.51 3.70
C ILE A 17 -1.76 -2.13 4.99
N PRO A 18 -2.07 -1.32 6.02
CA PRO A 18 -2.63 -1.83 7.28
C PRO A 18 -3.95 -2.57 7.08
N LYS A 19 -4.15 -3.67 7.82
CA LYS A 19 -5.35 -4.53 7.71
C LYS A 19 -6.67 -3.81 8.03
N TRP A 20 -6.62 -2.72 8.79
CA TRP A 20 -7.80 -1.93 9.14
C TRP A 20 -8.23 -1.00 8.01
N TYR A 21 -7.40 -0.78 6.97
CA TYR A 21 -7.75 0.08 5.85
C TYR A 21 -8.84 -0.58 4.98
N LYS A 22 -9.96 0.13 4.83
CA LYS A 22 -11.09 -0.33 4.02
C LYS A 22 -11.07 0.35 2.66
N TRP A 23 -11.13 -0.45 1.60
CA TRP A 23 -11.23 0.05 0.24
C TRP A 23 -12.70 0.32 -0.11
N GLU A 24 -13.03 1.57 -0.44
CA GLU A 24 -14.39 2.00 -0.83
C GLU A 24 -14.53 2.16 -2.35
N VAL A 25 -13.68 1.49 -3.13
CA VAL A 25 -13.61 1.58 -4.59
C VAL A 25 -13.62 0.18 -5.22
N SER A 26 -13.98 0.10 -6.50
CA SER A 26 -14.01 -1.17 -7.24
C SER A 26 -12.63 -1.84 -7.32
N GLU A 27 -12.58 -3.16 -7.47
CA GLU A 27 -11.32 -3.91 -7.51
C GLU A 27 -10.36 -3.38 -8.59
N THR A 28 -10.87 -3.00 -9.77
CA THR A 28 -10.07 -2.39 -10.84
C THR A 28 -9.39 -1.10 -10.39
N GLN A 29 -10.09 -0.25 -9.63
CA GLN A 29 -9.49 0.97 -9.08
C GLN A 29 -8.48 0.63 -7.98
N GLN A 30 -8.76 -0.37 -7.13
CA GLN A 30 -7.80 -0.82 -6.11
C GLN A 30 -6.49 -1.29 -6.76
N TYR A 31 -6.54 -2.13 -7.80
CA TYR A 31 -5.33 -2.56 -8.53
C TYR A 31 -4.56 -1.37 -9.11
N ARG A 32 -5.25 -0.38 -9.68
CA ARG A 32 -4.60 0.83 -10.22
C ARG A 32 -3.93 1.66 -9.12
N MET A 33 -4.63 1.89 -8.01
CA MET A 33 -4.09 2.65 -6.86
C MET A 33 -2.90 1.94 -6.21
N LEU A 34 -3.00 0.63 -6.02
CA LEU A 34 -1.93 -0.20 -5.45
C LEU A 34 -0.72 -0.35 -6.40
N GLY A 35 -0.96 -0.37 -7.71
CA GLY A 35 0.10 -0.44 -8.72
C GLY A 35 0.86 0.87 -8.90
N ASN A 36 0.17 2.01 -8.79
CA ASN A 36 0.78 3.35 -8.88
C ASN A 36 1.27 3.89 -7.53
N GLY A 37 0.88 3.25 -6.43
CA GLY A 37 1.22 3.65 -5.07
C GLY A 37 2.62 3.24 -4.64
N TRP A 38 2.95 3.57 -3.39
CA TRP A 38 4.23 3.24 -2.76
C TRP A 38 4.01 2.25 -1.63
N THR A 39 5.04 1.46 -1.33
CA THR A 39 5.03 0.56 -0.17
C THR A 39 5.12 1.38 1.12
N VAL A 40 4.14 1.21 2.01
CA VAL A 40 3.98 2.03 3.23
C VAL A 40 5.22 2.02 4.13
N GLU A 41 5.79 0.85 4.40
CA GLU A 41 6.97 0.76 5.29
C GLU A 41 8.22 1.43 4.69
N VAL A 42 8.35 1.46 3.36
CA VAL A 42 9.46 2.16 2.69
C VAL A 42 9.32 3.67 2.86
N ILE A 43 8.12 4.21 2.60
CA ILE A 43 7.86 5.63 2.82
C ILE A 43 8.07 6.02 4.29
N LYS A 44 7.56 5.22 5.22
CA LYS A 44 7.76 5.43 6.66
C LYS A 44 9.24 5.44 7.04
N HIS A 45 10.05 4.53 6.47
CA HIS A 45 11.49 4.53 6.67
C HIS A 45 12.14 5.81 6.14
N ILE A 46 11.83 6.24 4.91
CA ILE A 46 12.37 7.47 4.31
C ILE A 46 12.00 8.69 5.18
N LEU A 47 10.73 8.80 5.58
CA LEU A 47 10.25 9.94 6.37
C LEU A 47 10.79 9.94 7.81
N SER A 48 11.26 8.80 8.32
CA SER A 48 11.88 8.74 9.65
C SER A 48 13.13 9.61 9.78
N PHE A 49 13.81 9.89 8.67
CA PHE A 49 14.99 10.76 8.60
C PHE A 49 14.67 12.25 8.48
N LEU A 50 13.40 12.65 8.42
CA LEU A 50 13.06 14.07 8.40
C LEU A 50 13.54 14.77 9.68
N PRO A 51 14.02 16.01 9.60
CA PRO A 51 14.31 16.83 10.76
C PRO A 51 13.08 17.00 11.66
N ASP A 52 13.29 17.05 12.98
CA ASP A 52 12.18 17.09 13.95
C ASP A 52 11.30 18.35 13.81
N HIS A 53 11.86 19.48 13.38
CA HIS A 53 11.08 20.69 13.12
C HIS A 53 10.12 20.56 11.92
N LEU A 54 10.26 19.50 11.10
CA LEU A 54 9.32 19.15 10.02
C LEU A 54 8.37 18.01 10.41
N LYS A 55 8.68 17.27 11.48
CA LYS A 55 7.79 16.27 12.08
C LYS A 55 6.73 17.00 12.92
N LYS A 56 5.67 17.45 12.27
CA LYS A 56 4.50 18.04 12.95
C LYS A 56 3.72 17.00 13.75
#